data_AF-A0A834TCK2-F1
#
_entry.id   AF-A0A834TCK2-F1
#
_cell.length_a   1.000
_cell.length_b   1.000
_cell.length_c   1.000
_cell.angle_alpha   90.00
_cell.angle_beta   90.00
_cell.angle_gamma   90.00
#
_symmetry.space_group_name_H-M   'P 1'
#
loop_
_entity.id
_entity.type
_entity.pdbx_description
1 polymer ?
#
loop_
_entity_poly.entity_id
_entity_poly.type
_entity_poly.pdbx_seq_one_letter_code
_entity_poly.pdbx_strand_id
1 'polypeptide(L)'
;MQPIEGTCDHFDLSAKVAPRLITPQSYTLFSDFGLVLHRVVTTDTMKESYSMVKSTTQMGANPAIAFKAQTQIPDYPVAMNEDRRLTGSGFKSVRPFRSGYFGASIKLQPGYTAGVITSLYLSNNEAHPGFHDEVDIEFLGTTFGKPYTLQTNVYIRGSGDGKIIGREMKFHLWFDPTKDFHHYAILWSPREIIFFVDDVPIRRYPRKSDATFPLRPMWLYGSIWDASSWATEDGKYKADYRYQPFVARYTNFKASGCSAYSPARCHPVSASPNRSGRLSRQQYKAMRWVQRYHMVYNYCRDHKRDHRLTPECWRSK
;
A
#
# COMPACT_ATOMS: atom_id res chain seq x y z
N MET A 1 40.11 -14.11 40.96
CA MET A 1 39.67 -13.96 39.56
C MET A 1 38.45 -14.86 39.39
N GLN A 2 37.25 -14.26 39.38
CA GLN A 2 35.99 -14.94 39.08
C GLN A 2 35.57 -14.56 37.64
N PRO A 3 34.94 -15.47 36.87
CA PRO A 3 34.45 -15.13 35.55
C PRO A 3 33.14 -14.34 35.64
N ILE A 4 33.04 -13.30 34.83
CA ILE A 4 31.85 -12.47 34.67
C ILE A 4 31.00 -13.13 33.59
N GLU A 5 29.89 -13.75 33.99
CA GLU A 5 28.84 -14.19 33.05
C GLU A 5 28.12 -12.96 32.51
N GLY A 6 28.30 -12.69 31.22
CA GLY A 6 27.53 -11.69 30.49
C GLY A 6 26.20 -12.28 30.03
N THR A 7 25.09 -11.82 30.59
CA THR A 7 23.74 -12.15 30.14
C THR A 7 23.49 -11.53 28.76
N CYS A 8 23.28 -12.38 27.74
CA CYS A 8 22.72 -11.97 26.46
C CYS A 8 21.23 -11.67 26.63
N ASP A 9 20.84 -10.40 26.59
CA ASP A 9 19.44 -9.99 26.51
C ASP A 9 18.84 -10.40 25.16
N HIS A 10 18.23 -11.58 25.11
CA HIS A 10 17.32 -11.99 24.06
C HIS A 10 16.04 -11.13 24.12
N PHE A 11 15.90 -10.17 23.21
CA PHE A 11 14.62 -9.49 22.96
C PHE A 11 13.70 -10.43 22.16
N ASP A 12 12.88 -11.19 22.87
CA ASP A 12 11.77 -11.96 22.31
C ASP A 12 10.60 -11.00 21.98
N LEU A 13 10.31 -10.84 20.68
CA LEU A 13 9.15 -10.10 20.16
C LEU A 13 7.99 -11.03 19.81
N SER A 14 8.07 -12.32 20.15
CA SER A 14 6.94 -13.23 20.00
C SER A 14 5.91 -12.97 21.10
N ALA A 15 4.68 -12.69 20.66
CA ALA A 15 3.48 -12.67 21.49
C ALA A 15 3.50 -11.76 22.74
N LYS A 16 3.54 -10.43 22.53
CA LYS A 16 2.88 -9.44 23.41
C LYS A 16 2.70 -8.15 22.63
N VAL A 17 1.44 -7.80 22.38
CA VAL A 17 0.91 -6.52 21.86
C VAL A 17 1.99 -5.46 21.71
N ALA A 18 2.43 -5.18 20.47
CA ALA A 18 3.27 -4.03 20.21
C ALA A 18 2.58 -2.81 20.85
N PRO A 19 3.23 -2.10 21.80
CA PRO A 19 2.60 -0.95 22.43
C PRO A 19 2.24 0.01 21.30
N ARG A 20 0.96 0.40 21.21
CA ARG A 20 0.47 1.32 20.16
C ARG A 20 1.42 2.50 20.06
N LEU A 21 2.27 2.51 19.02
CA LEU A 21 3.26 3.57 18.80
C LEU A 21 2.61 4.85 18.27
N ILE A 22 1.28 4.84 18.15
CA ILE A 22 0.40 5.98 17.89
C ILE A 22 -0.72 5.90 18.94
N THR A 23 -0.72 6.82 19.90
CA THR A 23 -1.89 7.00 20.79
C THR A 23 -3.09 7.41 19.93
N PRO A 24 -4.19 6.64 19.91
CA PRO A 24 -5.41 7.09 19.27
C PRO A 24 -6.03 8.16 20.19
N GLN A 25 -5.91 9.44 19.83
CA GLN A 25 -6.78 10.45 20.43
C GLN A 25 -7.95 10.69 19.49
N SER A 26 -9.15 10.47 20.03
CA SER A 26 -10.43 11.05 19.58
C SER A 26 -10.51 11.24 18.08
N TYR A 27 -10.74 10.15 17.36
CA TYR A 27 -11.20 10.24 15.98
C TYR A 27 -12.45 11.12 16.00
N THR A 28 -12.38 12.31 15.42
CA THR A 28 -13.60 12.89 14.88
C THR A 28 -14.04 11.89 13.83
N LEU A 29 -15.09 11.12 14.15
CA LEU A 29 -15.83 10.34 13.17
C LEU A 29 -16.30 11.36 12.13
N PHE A 30 -15.51 11.56 11.08
CA PHE A 30 -16.03 12.19 9.89
C PHE A 30 -17.02 11.18 9.32
N SER A 31 -18.29 11.45 9.59
CA SER A 31 -19.49 10.76 9.11
C SER A 31 -19.63 10.75 7.58
N ASP A 32 -18.65 11.27 6.85
CA ASP A 32 -18.70 11.50 5.40
C ASP A 32 -17.68 10.62 4.64
N PHE A 33 -17.27 9.48 5.20
CA PHE A 33 -16.44 8.53 4.46
C PHE A 33 -17.31 7.76 3.46
N GLY A 34 -17.46 8.33 2.27
CA GLY A 34 -17.94 7.62 1.09
C GLY A 34 -16.75 7.00 0.34
N LEU A 35 -16.87 5.71 0.05
CA LEU A 35 -16.09 5.07 -1.01
C LEU A 35 -16.97 4.88 -2.23
N VAL A 36 -16.38 5.07 -3.40
CA VAL A 36 -16.99 4.66 -4.67
C VAL A 36 -16.36 3.32 -5.05
N LEU A 37 -17.19 2.29 -5.18
CA LEU A 37 -16.75 0.99 -5.67
C LEU A 37 -16.54 1.05 -7.19
N HIS A 38 -15.52 0.38 -7.70
CA HIS A 38 -15.21 0.35 -9.12
C HIS A 38 -14.80 -1.06 -9.56
N ARG A 39 -15.01 -1.35 -10.85
CA ARG A 39 -14.48 -2.53 -11.51
C ARG A 39 -13.06 -2.21 -11.96
N VAL A 40 -12.13 -3.12 -11.71
CA VAL A 40 -10.76 -3.00 -12.20
C VAL A 40 -10.64 -3.90 -13.41
N VAL A 41 -10.31 -3.30 -14.56
CA VAL A 41 -10.01 -4.05 -15.79
C VAL A 41 -8.50 -3.97 -15.96
N THR A 42 -7.86 -5.12 -16.07
CA THR A 42 -6.41 -5.21 -16.18
C THR A 42 -5.99 -5.10 -17.64
N THR A 43 -5.19 -4.09 -17.96
CA THR A 43 -4.32 -4.09 -19.14
C THR A 43 -2.87 -4.20 -18.63
N ASP A 44 -2.00 -4.88 -19.38
CA ASP A 44 -0.73 -5.52 -18.93
C ASP A 44 0.29 -4.64 -18.16
N THR A 45 0.06 -3.33 -18.05
CA THR A 45 1.00 -2.38 -17.41
C THR A 45 0.34 -1.26 -16.60
N MET A 46 -1.01 -1.17 -16.52
CA MET A 46 -1.68 -0.07 -15.81
C MET A 46 -2.92 -0.52 -15.02
N LYS A 47 -3.07 0.02 -13.81
CA LYS A 47 -4.34 0.00 -13.07
C LYS A 47 -5.32 0.96 -13.76
N GLU A 48 -5.95 0.55 -14.85
CA GLU A 48 -7.07 1.31 -15.39
C GLU A 48 -8.33 1.02 -14.57
N SER A 49 -8.68 1.98 -13.70
CA SER A 49 -9.90 1.95 -12.92
C SER A 49 -11.04 2.53 -13.75
N TYR A 50 -11.84 1.67 -14.39
CA TYR A 50 -13.06 2.12 -15.07
C TYR A 50 -14.25 2.10 -14.10
N SER A 51 -14.83 3.27 -13.85
CA SER A 51 -16.04 3.41 -13.04
C SER A 51 -17.28 2.94 -13.80
N MET A 52 -17.55 1.64 -13.86
CA MET A 52 -18.79 1.14 -14.46
C MET A 52 -20.00 1.12 -13.51
N VAL A 53 -19.80 1.15 -12.18
CA VAL A 53 -20.92 1.15 -11.21
C VAL A 53 -20.60 2.10 -10.06
N LYS A 54 -21.26 3.25 -9.99
CA LYS A 54 -21.18 4.16 -8.84
C LYS A 54 -22.16 3.69 -7.76
N SER A 55 -21.69 2.85 -6.84
CA SER A 55 -22.40 2.66 -5.56
C SER A 55 -21.61 3.39 -4.48
N THR A 56 -22.26 4.32 -3.79
CA THR A 56 -21.71 5.03 -2.62
C THR A 56 -22.23 4.34 -1.38
N THR A 57 -21.36 3.69 -0.62
CA THR A 57 -21.71 3.14 0.69
C THR A 57 -21.26 4.12 1.79
N GLN A 58 -22.21 4.62 2.59
CA GLN A 58 -21.87 5.30 3.85
C GLN A 58 -21.42 4.24 4.85
N MET A 59 -20.18 4.32 5.33
CA MET A 59 -19.66 3.35 6.30
C MET A 59 -20.23 3.60 7.71
N GLY A 60 -21.34 2.93 8.04
CA GLY A 60 -21.75 2.67 9.42
C GLY A 60 -21.00 1.47 10.02
N ALA A 61 -20.86 1.42 11.35
CA ALA A 61 -20.27 0.37 12.20
C ALA A 61 -19.39 -0.72 11.53
N ASN A 62 -18.27 -0.30 10.92
CA ASN A 62 -17.05 -1.10 10.63
C ASN A 62 -17.20 -2.55 10.06
N PRO A 63 -18.10 -2.85 9.09
CA PRO A 63 -18.10 -4.17 8.46
C PRO A 63 -16.85 -4.35 7.58
N ALA A 64 -16.30 -5.57 7.53
CA ALA A 64 -15.26 -5.88 6.58
C ALA A 64 -15.84 -5.99 5.16
N ILE A 65 -15.26 -5.26 4.22
CA ILE A 65 -15.62 -5.27 2.80
C ILE A 65 -14.65 -6.20 2.06
N ALA A 66 -15.22 -7.17 1.32
CA ALA A 66 -14.46 -8.11 0.51
C ALA A 66 -14.47 -7.67 -0.96
N PHE A 67 -13.29 -7.45 -1.52
CA PHE A 67 -13.06 -7.22 -2.95
C PHE A 67 -12.55 -8.51 -3.58
N LYS A 68 -12.99 -8.78 -4.81
CA LYS A 68 -12.67 -10.02 -5.52
C LYS A 68 -12.02 -9.78 -6.88
N ALA A 69 -11.15 -10.71 -7.27
CA ALA A 69 -10.72 -10.89 -8.65
C ALA A 69 -11.12 -12.30 -9.12
N GLN A 70 -11.80 -12.39 -10.26
CA GLN A 70 -12.35 -13.64 -10.81
C GLN A 70 -12.63 -13.50 -12.32
N THR A 71 -12.72 -14.62 -13.03
CA THR A 71 -13.20 -14.64 -14.42
C THR A 71 -14.70 -14.35 -14.45
N GLN A 72 -15.17 -13.44 -15.32
CA GLN A 72 -16.59 -13.39 -15.68
C GLN A 72 -16.89 -14.42 -16.79
N ILE A 73 -17.93 -15.22 -16.60
CA ILE A 73 -18.59 -15.96 -17.68
C ILE A 73 -19.60 -14.98 -18.28
N PRO A 74 -19.62 -14.73 -19.60
CA PRO A 74 -20.68 -13.93 -20.21
C PRO A 74 -22.04 -14.61 -19.98
N ASP A 75 -23.09 -13.82 -19.72
CA ASP A 75 -24.47 -14.30 -19.48
C ASP A 75 -25.12 -15.01 -20.69
N TYR A 76 -24.38 -15.19 -21.79
CA TYR A 76 -24.81 -15.88 -23.01
C TYR A 76 -23.75 -16.90 -23.46
N PRO A 77 -24.15 -18.04 -24.04
CA PRO A 77 -23.21 -19.02 -24.59
C PRO A 77 -22.50 -18.43 -25.82
N VAL A 78 -21.39 -17.75 -25.60
CA VAL A 78 -20.42 -17.42 -26.65
C VAL A 78 -19.57 -18.66 -26.88
N ALA A 79 -19.34 -19.00 -28.14
CA ALA A 79 -18.51 -20.12 -28.55
C ALA A 79 -17.21 -20.16 -27.72
N MET A 80 -16.89 -21.36 -27.21
CA MET A 80 -15.71 -21.64 -26.40
C MET A 80 -14.45 -21.39 -27.22
N ASN A 81 -13.96 -20.15 -27.32
CA ASN A 81 -12.56 -19.84 -27.65
C ASN A 81 -12.12 -18.39 -27.42
N GLU A 82 -13.01 -17.40 -27.20
CA GLU A 82 -12.56 -16.01 -26.98
C GLU A 82 -13.38 -15.30 -25.88
N ASP A 83 -12.69 -14.51 -25.06
CA ASP A 83 -13.22 -13.53 -24.08
C ASP A 83 -13.68 -14.01 -22.68
N ARG A 84 -12.85 -14.77 -21.96
CA ARG A 84 -12.90 -14.71 -20.47
C ARG A 84 -12.38 -13.34 -20.01
N ARG A 85 -13.28 -12.38 -19.81
CA ARG A 85 -12.90 -11.08 -19.21
C ARG A 85 -12.46 -11.30 -17.77
N LEU A 86 -11.17 -11.05 -17.52
CA LEU A 86 -10.62 -10.98 -16.17
C LEU A 86 -11.15 -9.72 -15.49
N THR A 87 -11.72 -9.87 -14.31
CA THR A 87 -12.30 -8.74 -13.58
C THR A 87 -11.73 -8.70 -12.18
N GLY A 88 -11.07 -7.59 -11.85
CA GLY A 88 -10.77 -7.20 -10.49
C GLY A 88 -11.84 -6.26 -9.94
N SER A 89 -11.67 -5.85 -8.70
CA SER A 89 -12.51 -4.84 -8.06
C SER A 89 -11.69 -3.95 -7.16
N GLY A 90 -12.20 -2.75 -6.92
CA GLY A 90 -11.54 -1.78 -6.07
C GLY A 90 -12.49 -0.70 -5.57
N PHE A 91 -11.92 0.23 -4.82
CA PHE A 91 -12.60 1.39 -4.27
C PHE A 91 -11.75 2.65 -4.46
N LYS A 92 -12.41 3.79 -4.41
CA LYS A 92 -11.82 5.13 -4.47
C LYS A 92 -12.47 6.04 -3.43
N SER A 93 -11.69 6.91 -2.78
CA SER A 93 -12.25 7.95 -1.91
C SER A 93 -13.08 8.95 -2.70
N VAL A 94 -14.18 9.45 -2.13
CA VAL A 94 -15.01 10.45 -2.82
C VAL A 94 -14.25 11.76 -3.11
N ARG A 95 -13.31 12.16 -2.23
CA ARG A 95 -12.56 13.41 -2.36
C ARG A 95 -11.06 13.17 -2.54
N PRO A 96 -10.35 14.07 -3.25
CA PRO A 96 -8.90 14.14 -3.23
C PRO A 96 -8.39 14.79 -1.95
N PHE A 97 -7.14 14.47 -1.60
CA PHE A 97 -6.41 15.01 -0.46
C PHE A 97 -5.12 15.67 -0.91
N ARG A 98 -4.67 16.69 -0.18
CA ARG A 98 -3.34 17.32 -0.34
C ARG A 98 -2.36 16.93 0.77
N SER A 99 -2.84 16.24 1.80
CA SER A 99 -2.05 15.59 2.85
C SER A 99 -2.98 14.76 3.74
N GLY A 100 -2.46 13.74 4.41
CA GLY A 100 -3.23 12.96 5.38
C GLY A 100 -2.57 11.66 5.81
N TYR A 101 -3.28 10.96 6.68
CA TYR A 101 -3.06 9.58 7.09
C TYR A 101 -4.16 8.73 6.46
N PHE A 102 -3.77 7.74 5.68
CA PHE A 102 -4.66 6.87 4.92
C PHE A 102 -4.34 5.43 5.27
N GLY A 103 -5.27 4.73 5.90
CA GLY A 103 -5.04 3.35 6.32
C GLY A 103 -6.29 2.50 6.29
N ALA A 104 -6.07 1.19 6.32
CA ALA A 104 -7.12 0.19 6.45
C ALA A 104 -6.52 -1.05 7.13
N SER A 105 -7.37 -1.77 7.86
CA SER A 105 -7.06 -3.11 8.30
C SER A 105 -7.33 -4.09 7.15
N ILE A 106 -6.31 -4.81 6.70
CA ILE A 106 -6.37 -5.68 5.52
C ILE A 106 -6.04 -7.12 5.94
N LYS A 107 -6.83 -8.07 5.45
CA LYS A 107 -6.54 -9.50 5.52
C LYS A 107 -6.45 -10.09 4.12
N LEU A 108 -5.33 -10.74 3.83
CA LEU A 108 -5.04 -11.34 2.53
C LEU A 108 -5.62 -12.76 2.43
N GLN A 109 -5.62 -13.31 1.21
CA GLN A 109 -6.10 -14.66 0.97
C GLN A 109 -5.01 -15.72 1.23
N PRO A 110 -5.34 -16.84 1.91
CA PRO A 110 -4.43 -17.98 2.03
C PRO A 110 -4.38 -18.81 0.74
N GLY A 111 -3.32 -19.61 0.60
CA GLY A 111 -3.16 -20.57 -0.50
C GLY A 111 -2.43 -19.98 -1.71
N TYR A 112 -2.78 -20.46 -2.91
CA TYR A 112 -2.17 -19.99 -4.15
C TYR A 112 -2.77 -18.65 -4.58
N THR A 113 -1.94 -17.61 -4.62
CA THR A 113 -2.34 -16.26 -5.03
C THR A 113 -1.36 -15.62 -5.99
N ALA A 114 -0.41 -16.39 -6.54
CA ALA A 114 0.59 -15.90 -7.47
C ALA A 114 -0.05 -15.13 -8.63
N GLY A 115 0.62 -14.09 -9.11
CA GLY A 115 0.11 -13.19 -10.15
C GLY A 115 -0.93 -12.18 -9.67
N VAL A 116 -1.57 -12.35 -8.51
CA VAL A 116 -2.62 -11.43 -8.02
C VAL A 116 -2.06 -10.43 -7.02
N ILE A 117 -2.38 -9.14 -7.20
CA ILE A 117 -2.00 -8.07 -6.28
C ILE A 117 -3.21 -7.58 -5.52
N THR A 118 -3.06 -7.44 -4.19
CA THR A 118 -3.95 -6.64 -3.34
C THR A 118 -3.27 -5.31 -3.04
N SER A 119 -3.96 -4.17 -3.10
CA SER A 119 -3.31 -2.86 -2.94
C SER A 119 -4.09 -1.85 -2.10
N LEU A 120 -3.35 -0.95 -1.45
CA LEU A 120 -3.85 0.28 -0.82
C LEU A 120 -2.91 1.41 -1.24
N TYR A 121 -3.40 2.40 -1.98
CA TYR A 121 -2.53 3.37 -2.62
C TYR A 121 -3.17 4.76 -2.75
N LEU A 122 -2.34 5.78 -2.93
CA LEU A 122 -2.76 7.11 -3.33
C LEU A 122 -2.42 7.30 -4.79
N SER A 123 -3.32 7.87 -5.61
CA SER A 123 -3.00 8.20 -7.00
C SER A 123 -3.82 9.39 -7.49
N ASN A 124 -3.31 10.05 -8.53
CA ASN A 124 -4.08 11.02 -9.33
C ASN A 124 -4.06 10.70 -10.82
N ASN A 125 -3.88 9.42 -11.19
CA ASN A 125 -3.87 8.98 -12.59
C ASN A 125 -5.14 9.38 -13.37
N GLU A 126 -6.32 9.26 -12.77
CA GLU A 126 -7.57 9.71 -13.41
C GLU A 126 -7.59 11.23 -13.72
N ALA A 127 -6.87 12.04 -12.95
CA ALA A 127 -6.77 13.49 -13.16
C ALA A 127 -5.59 13.88 -14.05
N HIS A 128 -4.55 13.04 -14.12
CA HIS A 128 -3.32 13.28 -14.87
C HIS A 128 -2.83 12.00 -15.59
N PRO A 129 -3.59 11.45 -16.56
CA PRO A 129 -3.24 10.19 -17.20
C PRO A 129 -1.85 10.24 -17.85
N GLY A 130 -1.00 9.26 -17.58
CA GLY A 130 0.36 9.19 -18.12
C GLY A 130 1.36 10.19 -17.51
N PHE A 131 0.91 11.01 -16.55
CA PHE A 131 1.74 12.02 -15.89
C PHE A 131 1.35 12.18 -14.42
N HIS A 132 1.03 11.09 -13.74
CA HIS A 132 0.48 11.13 -12.39
C HIS A 132 1.52 10.99 -11.27
N ASP A 133 1.07 11.27 -10.06
CA ASP A 133 1.74 10.94 -8.81
C ASP A 133 1.03 9.73 -8.19
N GLU A 134 1.79 8.79 -7.63
CA GLU A 134 1.24 7.60 -6.95
C GLU A 134 2.13 7.14 -5.79
N VAL A 135 1.51 6.60 -4.74
CA VAL A 135 2.16 6.12 -3.52
C VAL A 135 1.51 4.80 -3.11
N ASP A 136 2.29 3.73 -3.11
CA ASP A 136 1.74 2.36 -3.11
C ASP A 136 2.07 1.57 -1.86
N ILE A 137 1.09 0.78 -1.40
CA ILE A 137 1.28 -0.48 -0.67
C ILE A 137 0.67 -1.58 -1.54
N GLU A 138 1.49 -2.55 -1.96
CA GLU A 138 1.07 -3.67 -2.80
C GLU A 138 1.49 -4.99 -2.18
N PHE A 139 0.54 -5.89 -1.99
CA PHE A 139 0.80 -7.25 -1.56
C PHE A 139 0.91 -8.13 -2.79
N LEU A 140 2.13 -8.52 -3.12
CA LEU A 140 2.43 -9.42 -4.22
C LEU A 140 2.06 -10.84 -3.81
N GLY A 141 1.11 -11.43 -4.53
CA GLY A 141 0.67 -12.79 -4.33
C GLY A 141 1.80 -13.82 -4.45
N THR A 142 1.56 -15.01 -3.92
CA THR A 142 2.61 -16.02 -3.70
C THR A 142 2.12 -17.43 -4.03
N THR A 143 3.06 -18.37 -4.14
CA THR A 143 2.78 -19.80 -4.24
C THR A 143 2.68 -20.43 -2.85
N PHE A 144 2.18 -21.66 -2.78
CA PHE A 144 2.18 -22.43 -1.52
C PHE A 144 3.58 -22.47 -0.87
N GLY A 145 3.61 -22.35 0.46
CA GLY A 145 4.84 -22.44 1.26
C GLY A 145 5.78 -21.24 1.18
N LYS A 146 5.47 -20.21 0.37
CA LYS A 146 6.29 -18.99 0.26
C LYS A 146 5.59 -17.78 0.86
N PRO A 147 6.31 -16.88 1.54
CA PRO A 147 5.71 -15.70 2.16
C PRO A 147 5.18 -14.72 1.11
N TYR A 148 4.13 -13.98 1.48
CA TYR A 148 3.77 -12.76 0.76
C TYR A 148 4.92 -11.75 0.74
N THR A 149 4.94 -10.89 -0.27
CA THR A 149 5.83 -9.74 -0.34
C THR A 149 5.01 -8.46 -0.30
N LEU A 150 5.28 -7.59 0.67
CA LEU A 150 4.78 -6.22 0.69
C LEU A 150 5.76 -5.34 -0.08
N GLN A 151 5.30 -4.74 -1.17
CA GLN A 151 6.00 -3.71 -1.93
C GLN A 151 5.47 -2.33 -1.55
N THR A 152 6.38 -1.39 -1.36
CA THR A 152 6.06 0.05 -1.31
C THR A 152 6.68 0.74 -2.51
N ASN A 153 5.98 1.71 -3.10
CA ASN A 153 6.49 2.45 -4.26
C ASN A 153 6.07 3.92 -4.24
N VAL A 154 6.76 4.74 -5.02
CA VAL A 154 6.47 6.17 -5.21
C VAL A 154 6.73 6.56 -6.66
N TYR A 155 5.68 7.01 -7.34
CA TYR A 155 5.74 7.60 -8.67
C TYR A 155 5.46 9.11 -8.60
N ILE A 156 6.21 9.88 -9.38
CA ILE A 156 6.11 11.33 -9.44
C ILE A 156 6.05 11.73 -10.90
N ARG A 157 5.01 12.50 -11.28
CA ARG A 157 4.86 13.11 -12.60
C ARG A 157 5.15 12.14 -13.76
N GLY A 158 4.45 11.01 -13.77
CA GLY A 158 4.54 10.03 -14.86
C GLY A 158 5.74 9.10 -14.77
N SER A 159 6.50 9.12 -13.68
CA SER A 159 7.61 8.17 -13.52
C SER A 159 7.15 6.71 -13.36
N GLY A 160 5.83 6.47 -13.28
CA GLY A 160 5.21 5.14 -13.31
C GLY A 160 4.60 4.79 -14.67
N ASP A 161 4.70 5.68 -15.67
CA ASP A 161 4.13 5.52 -17.00
C ASP A 161 5.22 5.46 -18.07
N GLY A 162 4.92 4.80 -19.18
CA GLY A 162 5.87 4.64 -20.28
C GLY A 162 7.16 3.97 -19.82
N LYS A 163 8.25 4.74 -19.71
CA LYS A 163 9.51 4.26 -19.13
C LYS A 163 9.43 4.32 -17.60
N ILE A 164 9.07 3.21 -16.98
CA ILE A 164 8.91 3.08 -15.53
C ILE A 164 10.25 3.35 -14.80
N ILE A 165 10.22 4.29 -13.87
CA ILE A 165 11.29 4.61 -12.92
C ILE A 165 10.76 4.29 -11.52
N GLY A 166 10.87 3.02 -11.15
CA GLY A 166 10.39 2.52 -9.86
C GLY A 166 11.26 2.95 -8.68
N ARG A 167 10.60 3.13 -7.53
CA ARG A 167 11.18 3.44 -6.22
C ARG A 167 10.79 2.38 -5.22
N GLU A 168 10.94 1.12 -5.60
CA GLU A 168 10.41 -0.03 -4.88
C GLU A 168 11.25 -0.37 -3.65
N MET A 169 10.58 -0.60 -2.52
CA MET A 169 11.16 -1.34 -1.40
C MET A 169 10.23 -2.51 -1.08
N LYS A 170 10.78 -3.71 -1.01
CA LYS A 170 10.03 -4.96 -0.80
C LYS A 170 10.37 -5.56 0.57
N PHE A 171 9.38 -6.13 1.24
CA PHE A 171 9.50 -6.71 2.57
C PHE A 171 8.74 -8.03 2.69
N HIS A 172 9.28 -8.99 3.43
CA HIS A 172 8.48 -10.05 4.03
C HIS A 172 7.92 -9.58 5.38
N LEU A 173 6.74 -10.03 5.76
CA LEU A 173 6.11 -9.62 7.02
C LEU A 173 6.55 -10.52 8.18
N TRP A 174 6.56 -9.97 9.40
CA TRP A 174 6.89 -10.72 10.64
C TRP A 174 5.67 -11.49 11.20
N PHE A 175 4.65 -11.68 10.38
CA PHE A 175 3.42 -12.41 10.68
C PHE A 175 2.83 -12.94 9.36
N ASP A 176 1.87 -13.87 9.45
CA ASP A 176 1.11 -14.36 8.30
C ASP A 176 -0.08 -13.42 8.01
N PRO A 177 -0.05 -12.60 6.94
CA PRO A 177 -1.08 -11.61 6.63
C PRO A 177 -2.41 -12.24 6.16
N THR A 178 -2.48 -13.57 6.07
CA THR A 178 -3.69 -14.31 5.67
C THR A 178 -4.53 -14.77 6.86
N LYS A 179 -3.94 -14.78 8.08
CA LYS A 179 -4.61 -15.31 9.28
C LYS A 179 -5.51 -14.29 9.97
N ASP A 180 -5.05 -13.05 10.08
CA ASP A 180 -5.83 -11.99 10.71
C ASP A 180 -5.71 -10.65 9.96
N PHE A 181 -6.52 -9.69 10.35
CA PHE A 181 -6.44 -8.32 9.88
C PHE A 181 -5.26 -7.61 10.53
N HIS A 182 -4.41 -7.01 9.69
CA HIS A 182 -3.33 -6.12 10.13
C HIS A 182 -3.56 -4.72 9.57
N HIS A 183 -3.12 -3.69 10.30
CA HIS A 183 -3.34 -2.30 9.92
C HIS A 183 -2.22 -1.78 9.04
N TYR A 184 -2.54 -1.33 7.83
CA TYR A 184 -1.59 -0.77 6.88
C TYR A 184 -1.94 0.68 6.62
N ALA A 185 -0.93 1.55 6.56
CA ALA A 185 -1.18 2.97 6.34
C ALA A 185 -0.06 3.70 5.60
N ILE A 186 -0.47 4.73 4.87
CA ILE A 186 0.34 5.74 4.24
C ILE A 186 0.07 7.07 4.95
N LEU A 187 1.09 7.64 5.58
CA LEU A 187 1.08 9.05 5.96
C LEU A 187 1.78 9.83 4.86
N TRP A 188 1.10 10.81 4.27
CA TRP A 188 1.66 11.71 3.28
C TRP A 188 1.46 13.16 3.70
N SER A 189 2.56 13.90 3.76
CA SER A 189 2.60 15.32 4.05
C SER A 189 3.50 16.03 3.02
N PRO A 190 3.48 17.38 2.95
CA PRO A 190 4.40 18.13 2.08
C PRO A 190 5.90 17.95 2.39
N ARG A 191 6.24 17.24 3.49
CA ARG A 191 7.62 17.01 3.96
C ARG A 191 8.10 15.58 3.76
N GLU A 192 7.21 14.61 3.87
CA GLU A 192 7.56 13.19 3.86
C GLU A 192 6.36 12.28 3.62
N ILE A 193 6.67 11.08 3.13
CA ILE A 193 5.79 9.92 3.11
C ILE A 193 6.34 8.89 4.10
N ILE A 194 5.44 8.27 4.87
CA ILE A 194 5.79 7.18 5.79
C ILE A 194 4.79 6.05 5.60
N PHE A 195 5.31 4.84 5.45
CA PHE A 195 4.53 3.61 5.32
C PHE A 195 4.55 2.87 6.65
N PHE A 196 3.39 2.40 7.10
CA PHE A 196 3.21 1.71 8.37
C PHE A 196 2.59 0.33 8.18
N VAL A 197 3.01 -0.59 9.03
CA VAL A 197 2.39 -1.90 9.29
C VAL A 197 2.20 -2.01 10.79
N ASP A 198 0.97 -2.13 11.28
CA ASP A 198 0.60 -2.15 12.70
C ASP A 198 1.26 -1.03 13.51
N ASP A 199 1.17 0.20 13.00
CA ASP A 199 1.80 1.42 13.55
C ASP A 199 3.34 1.39 13.60
N VAL A 200 4.00 0.35 13.09
CA VAL A 200 5.45 0.28 12.89
C VAL A 200 5.81 0.92 11.54
N PRO A 201 6.59 2.01 11.50
CA PRO A 201 7.06 2.56 10.24
C PRO A 201 8.05 1.59 9.59
N ILE A 202 7.80 1.22 8.33
CA ILE A 202 8.66 0.30 7.56
C ILE A 202 9.56 1.07 6.58
N ARG A 203 9.08 2.22 6.11
CA ARG A 203 9.77 3.08 5.15
C ARG A 203 9.42 4.53 5.40
N ARG A 204 10.43 5.39 5.30
CA ARG A 204 10.31 6.85 5.24
C ARG A 204 10.89 7.35 3.93
N TYR A 205 10.12 8.14 3.20
CA TYR A 205 10.52 8.79 1.96
C TYR A 205 10.42 10.33 2.15
N PRO A 206 11.51 11.01 2.52
CA PRO A 206 11.50 12.46 2.72
C PRO A 206 11.47 13.21 1.40
N ARG A 207 10.83 14.40 1.39
CA ARG A 207 10.96 15.34 0.28
C ARG A 207 12.38 15.88 0.23
N LYS A 208 13.13 15.46 -0.79
CA LYS A 208 14.49 15.94 -1.09
C LYS A 208 14.51 16.99 -2.20
N SER A 209 13.58 16.92 -3.15
CA SER A 209 13.29 17.94 -4.15
C SER A 209 11.84 17.82 -4.64
N ASP A 210 11.38 18.80 -5.38
CA ASP A 210 10.02 18.81 -5.95
C ASP A 210 9.90 17.87 -7.16
N ALA A 211 11.02 17.59 -7.82
CA ALA A 211 11.09 16.64 -8.93
C ALA A 211 10.99 15.17 -8.46
N THR A 212 11.29 14.89 -7.20
CA THR A 212 11.30 13.53 -6.65
C THR A 212 10.24 13.33 -5.57
N PHE A 213 9.26 14.22 -5.43
CA PHE A 213 8.24 14.11 -4.37
C PHE A 213 6.85 14.49 -4.87
N PRO A 214 5.80 13.71 -4.53
CA PRO A 214 4.44 14.01 -4.97
C PRO A 214 3.88 15.21 -4.19
N LEU A 215 3.45 16.23 -4.94
CA LEU A 215 2.99 17.52 -4.42
C LEU A 215 1.57 17.88 -4.90
N ARG A 216 0.98 17.11 -5.82
CA ARG A 216 -0.39 17.34 -6.29
C ARG A 216 -1.37 16.52 -5.45
N PRO A 217 -2.64 16.96 -5.35
CA PRO A 217 -3.66 16.18 -4.68
C PRO A 217 -3.81 14.77 -5.24
N MET A 218 -4.09 13.80 -4.37
CA MET A 218 -4.30 12.39 -4.72
C MET A 218 -5.55 11.85 -4.04
N TRP A 219 -6.17 10.84 -4.64
CA TRP A 219 -7.28 10.08 -4.09
C TRP A 219 -6.73 8.80 -3.45
N LEU A 220 -7.42 8.32 -2.40
CA LEU A 220 -7.16 7.01 -1.83
C LEU A 220 -7.87 5.95 -2.66
N TYR A 221 -7.16 4.88 -2.96
CA TYR A 221 -7.67 3.70 -3.65
C TYR A 221 -7.28 2.44 -2.89
N GLY A 222 -8.03 1.38 -3.15
CA GLY A 222 -7.56 0.02 -2.93
C GLY A 222 -8.20 -0.93 -3.93
N SER A 223 -7.50 -2.01 -4.25
CA SER A 223 -7.94 -2.93 -5.30
C SER A 223 -7.40 -4.33 -5.13
N ILE A 224 -7.98 -5.26 -5.88
CA ILE A 224 -7.42 -6.58 -6.16
C ILE A 224 -7.46 -6.82 -7.67
N TRP A 225 -6.35 -7.25 -8.26
CA TRP A 225 -6.19 -7.33 -9.71
C TRP A 225 -5.11 -8.33 -10.14
N ASP A 226 -5.19 -8.78 -11.39
CA ASP A 226 -4.21 -9.68 -12.01
C ASP A 226 -3.03 -8.89 -12.59
N ALA A 227 -1.85 -9.17 -12.05
CA ALA A 227 -0.55 -8.61 -12.40
C ALA A 227 0.43 -9.74 -12.78
N SER A 228 -0.06 -10.79 -13.43
CA SER A 228 0.68 -12.01 -13.80
C SER A 228 1.96 -11.73 -14.59
N SER A 229 2.05 -10.59 -15.28
CA SER A 229 3.25 -10.20 -16.03
C SER A 229 4.46 -9.93 -15.13
N TRP A 230 4.29 -9.64 -13.83
CA TRP A 230 5.41 -9.26 -12.96
C TRP A 230 5.28 -9.61 -11.47
N ALA A 231 4.07 -9.83 -10.93
CA ALA A 231 3.86 -9.81 -9.48
C ALA A 231 4.65 -10.86 -8.69
N THR A 232 4.68 -12.10 -9.15
CA THR A 232 5.26 -13.21 -8.38
C THR A 232 6.52 -13.75 -9.06
N GLU A 233 7.66 -13.56 -8.40
CA GLU A 233 8.99 -13.91 -8.92
C GLU A 233 9.21 -13.35 -10.33
N ASP A 234 9.00 -12.04 -10.49
CA ASP A 234 9.18 -11.31 -11.75
C ASP A 234 8.38 -11.93 -12.92
N GLY A 235 7.16 -12.39 -12.61
CA GLY A 235 6.20 -12.95 -13.58
C GLY A 235 6.35 -14.45 -13.85
N LYS A 236 7.27 -15.13 -13.17
CA LYS A 236 7.47 -16.58 -13.31
C LYS A 236 6.23 -17.39 -12.93
N TYR A 237 5.52 -16.98 -11.88
CA TYR A 237 4.26 -17.63 -11.46
C TYR A 237 3.09 -16.69 -11.72
N LYS A 238 2.12 -17.18 -12.49
CA LYS A 238 0.95 -16.42 -12.92
C LYS A 238 -0.28 -16.75 -12.09
N ALA A 239 -1.31 -15.92 -12.22
CA ALA A 239 -2.64 -16.19 -11.69
C ALA A 239 -3.18 -17.49 -12.26
N ASP A 240 -3.61 -18.38 -11.36
CA ASP A 240 -4.27 -19.62 -11.71
C ASP A 240 -5.71 -19.55 -11.21
N TYR A 241 -6.61 -19.27 -12.15
CA TYR A 241 -8.03 -19.07 -11.88
C TYR A 241 -8.77 -20.35 -11.45
N ARG A 242 -8.11 -21.51 -11.38
CA ARG A 242 -8.65 -22.68 -10.66
C ARG A 242 -8.76 -22.43 -9.15
N TYR A 243 -8.01 -21.47 -8.61
CA TYR A 243 -8.04 -21.06 -7.20
C TYR A 243 -8.96 -19.84 -6.94
N GLN A 244 -9.79 -19.46 -7.91
CA GLN A 244 -10.71 -18.34 -7.77
C GLN A 244 -11.90 -18.68 -6.84
N PRO A 245 -12.60 -17.67 -6.27
CA PRO A 245 -12.31 -16.24 -6.38
C PRO A 245 -11.07 -15.85 -5.57
N PHE A 246 -10.30 -14.90 -6.09
CA PHE A 246 -9.30 -14.24 -5.26
C PHE A 246 -9.98 -13.18 -4.40
N VAL A 247 -9.69 -13.08 -3.09
CA VAL A 247 -10.41 -12.22 -2.15
C VAL A 247 -9.46 -11.42 -1.26
N ALA A 248 -9.58 -10.10 -1.31
CA ALA A 248 -8.96 -9.18 -0.38
C ALA A 248 -10.01 -8.58 0.55
N ARG A 249 -9.80 -8.62 1.87
CA ARG A 249 -10.73 -8.07 2.86
C ARG A 249 -10.16 -6.82 3.49
N TYR A 250 -10.95 -5.75 3.53
CA TYR A 250 -10.60 -4.46 4.10
C TYR A 250 -11.62 -4.07 5.17
N THR A 251 -11.17 -3.53 6.29
CA THR A 251 -12.02 -2.95 7.35
C THR A 251 -11.30 -1.77 8.00
N ASN A 252 -11.95 -1.09 8.95
CA ASN A 252 -11.33 -0.06 9.77
C ASN A 252 -10.62 1.03 8.94
N PHE A 253 -11.31 1.53 7.92
CA PHE A 253 -10.80 2.55 7.04
C PHE A 253 -10.54 3.85 7.82
N LYS A 254 -9.37 4.44 7.59
CA LYS A 254 -8.95 5.71 8.17
C LYS A 254 -8.48 6.61 7.04
N ALA A 255 -9.17 7.72 6.84
CA ALA A 255 -8.69 8.81 5.99
C ALA A 255 -8.84 10.12 6.77
N SER A 256 -7.74 10.60 7.32
CA SER A 256 -7.72 11.81 8.14
C SER A 256 -6.68 12.75 7.59
N GLY A 257 -7.03 14.01 7.33
CA GLY A 257 -6.12 14.96 6.74
C GLY A 257 -6.85 16.08 6.02
N CYS A 258 -6.14 16.76 5.12
CA CYS A 258 -6.67 17.88 4.38
C CYS A 258 -7.08 17.43 2.98
N SER A 259 -8.38 17.49 2.70
CA SER A 259 -8.87 17.42 1.32
C SER A 259 -8.23 18.51 0.47
N ALA A 260 -8.22 18.35 -0.86
CA ALA A 260 -7.74 19.39 -1.77
C ALA A 260 -8.45 20.74 -1.54
N TYR A 261 -9.73 20.70 -1.18
CA TYR A 261 -10.61 21.86 -0.97
C TYR A 261 -10.67 22.34 0.49
N SER A 262 -9.90 21.74 1.40
CA SER A 262 -9.91 22.13 2.81
C SER A 262 -9.39 23.57 3.00
N PRO A 263 -9.83 24.31 4.03
CA PRO A 263 -9.32 25.67 4.28
C PRO A 263 -7.83 25.65 4.62
N ALA A 264 -7.14 26.79 4.48
CA ALA A 264 -5.71 26.92 4.74
C ALA A 264 -5.29 26.52 6.18
N ARG A 265 -6.22 26.66 7.15
CA ARG A 265 -6.03 26.24 8.55
C ARG A 265 -5.93 24.72 8.76
N CYS A 266 -6.24 23.91 7.75
CA CYS A 266 -6.09 22.47 7.85
C CYS A 266 -4.61 22.11 7.81
N HIS A 267 -4.14 21.39 8.84
CA HIS A 267 -2.76 20.98 8.97
C HIS A 267 -2.59 19.46 8.76
N PRO A 268 -1.43 19.01 8.24
CA PRO A 268 -1.13 17.59 8.09
C PRO A 268 -1.15 16.84 9.42
N VAL A 269 -1.57 15.58 9.38
CA VAL A 269 -1.51 14.66 10.53
C VAL A 269 -0.05 14.40 10.92
N SER A 270 0.23 14.32 12.22
CA SER A 270 1.58 14.05 12.71
C SER A 270 1.92 12.55 12.66
N ALA A 271 3.15 12.23 12.25
CA ALA A 271 3.68 10.86 12.26
C ALA A 271 4.02 10.33 13.67
N SER A 272 4.08 11.21 14.67
CA SER A 272 4.56 10.92 16.02
C SER A 272 3.46 11.17 17.04
N PRO A 273 3.34 10.31 18.09
CA PRO A 273 2.42 10.53 19.20
C PRO A 273 2.54 11.92 19.83
N ASN A 274 3.78 12.42 19.93
CA ASN A 274 4.07 13.69 20.60
C ASN A 274 3.86 14.90 19.68
N ARG A 275 3.22 14.71 18.52
CA ARG A 275 2.92 15.75 17.52
C ARG A 275 4.13 16.55 17.03
N SER A 276 5.35 16.01 17.20
CA SER A 276 6.62 16.64 16.81
C SER A 276 6.78 16.81 15.30
N GLY A 277 5.90 16.22 14.48
CA GLY A 277 5.96 16.28 13.02
C GLY A 277 7.15 15.51 12.42
N ARG A 278 7.78 14.64 13.21
CA ARG A 278 8.90 13.77 12.85
C ARG A 278 8.78 12.48 13.64
N LEU A 279 9.24 11.36 13.07
CA LEU A 279 9.31 10.08 13.79
C LEU A 279 10.14 10.19 15.08
N SER A 280 9.68 9.53 16.14
CA SER A 280 10.39 9.41 17.41
C SER A 280 11.64 8.53 17.28
N ARG A 281 12.55 8.60 18.26
CA ARG A 281 13.74 7.71 18.30
C ARG A 281 13.34 6.23 18.33
N GLN A 282 12.24 5.89 19.01
CA GLN A 282 11.72 4.53 19.08
C GLN A 282 11.16 4.08 17.73
N GLN A 283 10.39 4.94 17.05
CA GLN A 283 9.88 4.68 15.71
C GLN A 283 11.04 4.44 14.71
N TYR A 284 12.12 5.23 14.76
CA TYR A 284 13.31 4.99 13.95
C TYR A 284 14.03 3.68 14.30
N LYS A 285 14.11 3.29 15.58
CA LYS A 285 14.67 2.00 15.99
C LYS A 285 13.85 0.84 15.41
N ALA A 286 12.52 0.90 15.50
CA ALA A 286 11.63 -0.11 14.95
C ALA A 286 11.75 -0.21 13.42
N MET A 287 11.75 0.92 12.71
CA MET A 287 11.95 0.94 11.26
C MET A 287 13.29 0.31 10.84
N ARG A 288 14.38 0.58 11.58
CA ARG A 288 15.68 -0.04 11.30
C ARG A 288 15.68 -1.55 11.54
N TRP A 289 14.95 -2.03 12.55
CA TRP A 289 14.77 -3.46 12.78
C TRP A 289 14.04 -4.10 11.59
N VAL A 290 12.92 -3.52 11.15
CA VAL A 290 12.20 -4.00 9.95
C VAL A 290 13.12 -4.01 8.72
N GLN A 291 13.81 -2.91 8.45
CA GLN A 291 14.68 -2.82 7.28
C GLN A 291 15.90 -3.76 7.34
N ARG A 292 16.34 -4.14 8.54
CA ARG A 292 17.46 -5.08 8.72
C ARG A 292 17.03 -6.53 8.53
N TYR A 293 15.88 -6.92 9.05
CA TYR A 293 15.48 -8.34 9.13
C TYR A 293 14.42 -8.76 8.11
N HIS A 294 13.67 -7.80 7.54
CA HIS A 294 12.49 -8.08 6.73
C HIS A 294 12.54 -7.50 5.31
N MET A 295 13.42 -6.53 5.04
CA MET A 295 13.56 -5.94 3.71
C MET A 295 14.35 -6.85 2.78
N VAL A 296 13.77 -7.16 1.62
CA VAL A 296 14.37 -8.05 0.60
C VAL A 296 14.76 -7.32 -0.68
N TYR A 297 14.26 -6.11 -0.91
CA TYR A 297 14.67 -5.26 -2.04
C TYR A 297 14.64 -3.79 -1.64
N ASN A 298 15.59 -3.02 -2.17
CA ASN A 298 15.62 -1.57 -2.07
C ASN A 298 16.23 -1.00 -3.35
N TYR A 299 15.43 -0.28 -4.12
CA TYR A 299 15.86 0.34 -5.39
C TYR A 299 17.13 1.18 -5.26
N CYS A 300 17.38 1.87 -4.13
CA CYS A 300 18.60 2.66 -3.94
C CYS A 300 19.88 1.82 -3.77
N ARG A 301 19.75 0.51 -3.53
CA ARG A 301 20.88 -0.44 -3.38
C ARG A 301 21.03 -1.35 -4.60
N ASP A 302 20.16 -1.22 -5.59
CA ASP A 302 20.18 -2.04 -6.79
C ASP A 302 21.10 -1.42 -7.85
N HIS A 303 22.33 -1.92 -7.94
CA HIS A 303 23.35 -1.45 -8.88
C HIS A 303 22.96 -1.60 -10.36
N LYS A 304 21.91 -2.36 -10.68
CA LYS A 304 21.40 -2.48 -12.06
C LYS A 304 20.52 -1.28 -12.46
N ARG A 305 20.06 -0.46 -11.51
CA ARG A 305 19.23 0.72 -11.75
C ARG A 305 20.09 1.94 -12.10
N ASP A 306 19.62 2.76 -13.03
CA ASP A 306 20.24 4.07 -13.29
C ASP A 306 19.82 5.08 -12.20
N HIS A 307 20.65 5.24 -11.17
CA HIS A 307 20.37 6.15 -10.06
C HIS A 307 20.46 7.64 -10.42
N ARG A 308 20.85 8.01 -11.64
CA ARG A 308 20.71 9.41 -12.11
C ARG A 308 19.25 9.82 -12.21
N LEU A 309 18.35 8.86 -12.44
CA LEU A 309 16.89 9.06 -12.49
C LEU A 309 16.24 9.05 -11.09
N THR A 310 16.97 8.63 -10.06
CA THR A 310 16.53 8.60 -8.66
C THR A 310 17.54 9.30 -7.73
N PRO A 311 17.82 10.61 -7.98
CA PRO A 311 18.85 11.34 -7.23
C PRO A 311 18.53 11.49 -5.74
N GLU A 312 17.29 11.24 -5.33
CA GLU A 312 16.89 11.16 -3.93
C GLU A 312 17.62 10.05 -3.16
N CYS A 313 18.20 9.04 -3.80
CA CYS A 313 18.97 8.00 -3.10
C CYS A 313 20.23 8.57 -2.41
N TRP A 314 20.86 9.60 -2.98
CA TRP A 314 22.18 10.09 -2.57
C TRP A 314 22.14 11.41 -1.79
N ARG A 315 21.07 12.19 -1.94
CA ARG A 315 20.96 13.51 -1.29
C ARG A 315 20.60 13.36 0.20
N SER A 316 21.54 13.21 1.12
CA SER A 316 21.23 13.44 2.54
C SER A 316 20.98 14.95 2.74
N LYS A 317 19.87 15.29 3.39
CA LYS A 317 19.79 16.47 4.24
C LYS A 317 19.82 15.99 5.68
#